data_AF-A0A350DD89-F1
#
_entry.id   AF-A0A350DD89-F1
#
_cell.length_a   1.000
_cell.length_b   1.000
_cell.length_c   1.000
_cell.angle_alpha   90.00
_cell.angle_beta   90.00
_cell.angle_gamma   90.00
#
_symmetry.space_group_name_H-M   'P 1'
#
loop_
_entity.id
_entity.type
_entity.pdbx_description
1 polymer ?
#
loop_
_entity_poly.entity_id
_entity_poly.type
_entity_poly.pdbx_seq_one_letter_code
_entity_poly.pdbx_strand_id
1 'polypeptide(L)'
;RFGIAEPCPRFAAQRRNRLPAWALDTLIVPLVGFDQQANRMGMGGGFYDRSLAFMRRPGPAPALIGVAHACQQVDTLPVEPWDIPLNAVVSDIGVVRPTKTG
;
A
#
# COMPACT_ATOMS: atom_id res chain seq x y z
N ARG A 1 -14.01 14.67 8.85
CA ARG A 1 -13.30 13.51 8.24
C ARG A 1 -12.42 14.06 7.13
N PHE A 2 -11.25 13.47 6.82
CA PHE A 2 -10.08 14.04 6.11
C PHE A 2 -10.29 14.76 4.75
N GLY A 3 -11.51 15.11 4.32
CA GLY A 3 -11.78 15.85 3.08
C GLY A 3 -11.74 14.99 1.82
N ILE A 4 -11.43 13.70 1.96
CA ILE A 4 -11.32 12.75 0.86
C ILE A 4 -12.71 12.26 0.47
N ALA A 5 -12.99 12.24 -0.83
CA ALA A 5 -14.22 11.64 -1.36
C ALA A 5 -14.24 10.13 -1.08
N GLU A 6 -15.31 9.67 -0.42
CA GLU A 6 -15.52 8.24 -0.12
C GLU A 6 -16.69 7.70 -0.97
N PRO A 7 -16.72 6.39 -1.27
CA PRO A 7 -17.86 5.78 -1.96
C PRO A 7 -19.18 6.09 -1.25
N CYS A 8 -20.25 6.32 -2.04
CA CYS A 8 -21.57 6.64 -1.51
C CYS A 8 -22.00 5.62 -0.43
N PRO A 9 -22.30 6.04 0.81
CA PRO A 9 -22.59 5.11 1.90
C PRO A 9 -23.77 4.17 1.61
N ARG A 10 -24.78 4.64 0.89
CA ARG A 10 -25.94 3.83 0.50
C ARG A 10 -25.56 2.67 -0.44
N PHE A 11 -24.62 2.92 -1.35
CA PHE A 11 -24.12 1.91 -2.26
C PHE A 11 -23.16 0.95 -1.54
N ALA A 12 -22.23 1.49 -0.74
CA ALA A 12 -21.23 0.71 -0.01
C ALA A 12 -21.81 -0.10 1.16
N ALA A 13 -22.97 0.28 1.71
CA ALA A 13 -23.64 -0.48 2.76
C ALA A 13 -24.12 -1.86 2.29
N GLN A 14 -24.39 -2.03 0.99
CA GLN A 14 -24.80 -3.31 0.43
C GLN A 14 -23.60 -4.25 0.36
N ARG A 15 -23.65 -5.37 1.12
CA ARG A 15 -22.54 -6.35 1.20
C ARG A 15 -22.05 -6.82 -0.17
N ARG A 16 -22.96 -7.02 -1.13
CA ARG A 16 -22.64 -7.44 -2.51
C ARG A 16 -21.72 -6.46 -3.27
N ASN A 17 -21.68 -5.19 -2.86
CA ASN A 17 -20.86 -4.15 -3.47
C ASN A 17 -19.49 -3.98 -2.78
N ARG A 18 -19.17 -4.86 -1.82
CA ARG A 18 -17.91 -4.80 -1.06
C ARG A 18 -17.07 -6.01 -1.42
N LEU A 19 -15.84 -5.75 -1.83
CA LEU A 19 -14.82 -6.78 -1.96
C LEU A 19 -13.93 -6.73 -0.71
N PRO A 20 -13.60 -7.90 -0.11
CA PRO A 20 -12.56 -7.93 0.91
C PRO A 20 -11.19 -7.65 0.26
N ALA A 21 -10.27 -7.06 1.01
CA ALA A 21 -8.97 -6.64 0.48
C ALA A 21 -8.15 -7.79 -0.12
N TRP A 22 -8.27 -9.01 0.42
CA TRP A 22 -7.60 -10.21 -0.11
C TRP A 22 -8.10 -10.65 -1.49
N ALA A 23 -9.31 -10.21 -1.89
CA ALA A 23 -9.92 -10.55 -3.18
C ALA A 23 -9.62 -9.52 -4.28
N LEU A 24 -8.81 -8.50 -3.98
CA LEU A 24 -8.33 -7.56 -4.97
C LEU A 24 -7.14 -8.17 -5.72
N ASP A 25 -7.03 -7.90 -7.02
CA ASP A 25 -5.84 -8.27 -7.79
C ASP A 25 -4.66 -7.33 -7.52
N THR A 26 -4.97 -6.04 -7.32
CA THR A 26 -3.96 -4.98 -7.12
C THR A 26 -4.53 -3.87 -6.23
N LEU A 27 -3.67 -3.33 -5.36
CA LEU A 27 -3.96 -2.15 -4.55
C LEU A 27 -2.94 -1.06 -4.85
N ILE A 28 -3.44 0.12 -5.25
CA ILE A 28 -2.63 1.33 -5.41
C ILE A 28 -2.50 2.01 -4.05
N VAL A 29 -1.27 2.16 -3.58
CA VAL A 29 -0.96 2.67 -2.23
C VAL A 29 -0.27 4.03 -2.34
N PRO A 30 -0.96 5.14 -2.00
CA PRO A 30 -0.31 6.44 -1.85
C PRO A 30 0.61 6.43 -0.63
N LEU A 31 1.69 7.20 -0.69
CA LEU A 31 2.73 7.24 0.33
C LEU A 31 3.39 8.62 0.38
N VAL A 32 4.07 8.93 1.49
CA VAL A 32 4.82 10.19 1.66
C VAL A 32 6.32 10.05 1.46
N GLY A 33 6.87 8.85 1.60
CA GLY A 33 8.26 8.55 1.32
C GLY A 33 8.48 7.07 1.00
N PHE A 34 9.49 6.75 0.20
CA PHE A 34 9.88 5.38 -0.14
C PHE A 34 11.40 5.24 -0.28
N ASP A 35 11.90 4.01 -0.22
CA ASP A 35 13.33 3.71 -0.43
C ASP A 35 13.57 2.74 -1.59
N GLN A 36 14.84 2.39 -1.83
CA GLN A 36 15.25 1.48 -2.91
C GLN A 36 14.74 0.04 -2.75
N GLN A 37 14.25 -0.34 -1.56
CA GLN A 37 13.66 -1.65 -1.30
C GLN A 37 12.13 -1.62 -1.36
N ALA A 38 11.54 -0.54 -1.88
CA ALA A 38 10.10 -0.33 -1.92
C ALA A 38 9.44 -0.39 -0.53
N ASN A 39 10.19 -0.08 0.53
CA ASN A 39 9.58 0.26 1.81
C ASN A 39 8.84 1.59 1.66
N ARG A 40 7.84 1.82 2.50
CA ARG A 40 7.00 3.02 2.42
C ARG A 40 6.83 3.66 3.79
N MET A 41 6.72 4.98 3.78
CA MET A 41 6.21 5.78 4.89
C MET A 41 4.84 6.33 4.50
N GLY A 42 3.85 6.13 5.38
CA GLY A 42 2.51 6.70 5.24
C GLY A 42 2.34 8.00 6.05
N MET A 43 1.13 8.54 6.08
CA MET A 43 0.77 9.76 6.85
C MET A 43 0.74 9.58 8.38
N GLY A 44 1.17 8.44 8.93
CA GLY A 44 1.19 8.16 10.38
C GLY A 44 -0.11 7.63 10.99
N GLY A 45 -1.19 7.45 10.21
CA GLY A 45 -2.49 6.97 10.72
C GLY A 45 -2.67 5.44 10.82
N GLY A 46 -1.70 4.65 10.35
CA GLY A 46 -1.73 3.17 10.42
C GLY A 46 -2.89 2.49 9.68
N PHE A 47 -3.58 3.20 8.77
CA PHE A 47 -4.75 2.66 8.05
C PHE A 47 -4.40 1.46 7.17
N TYR A 48 -3.29 1.56 6.42
CA TYR A 48 -2.85 0.50 5.52
C TYR A 48 -2.29 -0.69 6.28
N ASP A 49 -1.51 -0.47 7.34
CA ASP A 49 -0.93 -1.58 8.12
C ASP A 49 -2.04 -2.43 8.75
N ARG A 50 -3.11 -1.78 9.25
CA ARG A 50 -4.29 -2.49 9.75
C ARG A 50 -5.07 -3.21 8.64
N SER A 51 -5.24 -2.57 7.48
CA SER A 51 -6.01 -3.13 6.36
C SER A 51 -5.27 -4.28 5.66
N LEU A 52 -3.94 -4.29 5.72
CA LEU A 52 -3.07 -5.27 5.07
C LEU A 52 -2.52 -6.32 6.03
N ALA A 53 -2.81 -6.24 7.33
CA ALA A 53 -2.33 -7.18 8.35
C ALA A 53 -2.63 -8.66 8.02
N PHE A 54 -3.69 -8.94 7.23
CA PHE A 54 -4.01 -10.29 6.78
C PHE A 54 -2.91 -10.92 5.91
N MET A 55 -2.12 -10.11 5.20
CA MET A 55 -1.03 -10.56 4.31
C MET A 55 0.16 -11.16 5.08
N ARG A 56 0.20 -11.02 6.42
CA ARG A 56 1.20 -11.69 7.26
C ARG A 56 0.99 -13.20 7.34
N ARG A 57 -0.17 -13.70 6.91
CA ARG A 57 -0.48 -15.12 6.84
C ARG A 57 -0.49 -15.54 5.36
N PRO A 58 -0.04 -16.77 5.04
CA PRO A 58 -0.17 -17.29 3.67
C PRO A 58 -1.62 -17.27 3.20
N GLY A 59 -1.83 -16.85 1.95
CA GLY A 59 -3.16 -16.77 1.37
C GLY A 59 -3.21 -15.84 0.15
N PRO A 60 -4.42 -15.67 -0.45
CA PRO A 60 -4.61 -14.72 -1.53
C PRO A 60 -4.35 -13.30 -1.03
N ALA A 61 -3.62 -12.53 -1.82
CA ALA A 61 -3.30 -11.15 -1.53
C ALA A 61 -3.12 -10.35 -2.82
N PRO A 62 -3.51 -9.07 -2.84
CA PRO A 62 -3.27 -8.19 -3.97
C PRO A 62 -1.78 -7.90 -4.14
N ALA A 63 -1.38 -7.59 -5.37
CA ALA A 63 -0.14 -6.86 -5.59
C ALA A 63 -0.26 -5.44 -5.02
N LEU A 64 0.69 -5.03 -4.19
CA LEU A 64 0.76 -3.69 -3.62
C LEU A 64 1.70 -2.82 -4.46
N ILE A 65 1.14 -1.81 -5.11
CA ILE A 65 1.88 -0.88 -5.96
C ILE A 65 1.85 0.52 -5.34
N GLY A 66 3.00 1.00 -4.90
CA GLY A 66 3.16 2.37 -4.45
C GLY A 66 3.13 3.33 -5.64
N VAL A 67 2.46 4.47 -5.47
CA VAL A 67 2.52 5.59 -6.42
C VAL A 67 3.00 6.82 -5.69
N ALA A 68 4.07 7.42 -6.19
CA ALA A 68 4.76 8.54 -5.55
C ALA A 68 5.46 9.43 -6.57
N HIS A 69 5.83 10.64 -6.18
CA HIS A 69 6.79 11.45 -6.92
C HIS A 69 8.23 11.02 -6.59
N ALA A 70 9.13 11.17 -7.56
CA ALA A 70 10.55 10.86 -7.39
C ALA A 70 11.20 11.58 -6.20
N CYS A 71 10.77 12.82 -5.91
CA CYS A 71 11.27 13.61 -4.77
C CYS A 71 10.92 13.03 -3.40
N GLN A 72 10.02 12.04 -3.35
CA GLN A 72 9.67 11.33 -2.13
C GLN A 72 10.60 10.14 -1.85
N GLN A 73 11.55 9.86 -2.74
CA GLN A 73 12.55 8.84 -2.49
C GLN A 73 13.57 9.32 -1.45
N VAL A 74 13.85 8.48 -0.47
CA VAL A 74 14.91 8.68 0.53
C VAL A 74 15.90 7.52 0.48
N ASP A 75 17.05 7.68 1.13
CA ASP A 75 18.11 6.66 1.12
C ASP A 75 17.64 5.36 1.78
N THR A 76 17.09 5.46 2.99
CA THR A 76 16.58 4.33 3.77
C THR A 76 15.41 4.76 4.64
N LEU A 77 14.46 3.85 4.83
CA LEU A 77 13.38 4.01 5.80
C LEU A 77 13.56 3.03 6.97
N PRO A 78 13.19 3.41 8.21
CA PRO A 78 13.03 2.44 9.27
C PRO A 78 11.92 1.45 8.90
N VAL A 79 12.16 0.17 9.14
CA VAL A 79 11.21 -0.91 8.86
C VAL A 79 10.89 -1.62 10.16
N GLU A 80 9.60 -1.74 10.45
CA GLU A 80 9.08 -2.44 11.60
C GLU A 80 8.61 -3.86 11.24
N PRO A 81 8.60 -4.83 12.16
CA PRO A 81 8.22 -6.22 11.88
C PRO A 81 6.77 -6.43 11.40
N TRP A 82 5.92 -5.41 11.55
CA TRP A 82 4.53 -5.43 11.10
C TRP A 82 4.32 -4.74 9.75
N ASP A 83 5.36 -4.11 9.19
CA ASP A 83 5.27 -3.44 7.90
C ASP A 83 5.12 -4.47 6.78
N ILE A 84 4.19 -4.18 5.86
CA ILE A 84 3.99 -4.99 4.66
C ILE A 84 4.70 -4.29 3.49
N PRO A 85 5.79 -4.86 2.96
CA PRO A 85 6.54 -4.23 1.87
C PRO A 85 5.70 -4.15 0.59
N LEU A 86 5.98 -3.15 -0.25
CA LEU A 86 5.35 -3.04 -1.55
C LEU A 86 6.01 -3.98 -2.56
N ASN A 87 5.26 -4.41 -3.57
CA ASN A 87 5.82 -5.16 -4.70
C ASN A 87 6.61 -4.26 -5.65
N ALA A 88 6.23 -2.99 -5.76
CA ALA A 88 6.94 -1.96 -6.50
C ALA A 88 6.48 -0.56 -6.05
N VAL A 89 7.31 0.45 -6.33
CA VAL A 89 6.92 1.87 -6.33
C VAL A 89 7.10 2.42 -7.73
N VAL A 90 6.07 3.06 -8.26
CA VAL A 90 6.09 3.76 -9.55
C VAL A 90 6.13 5.26 -9.28
N SER A 91 7.08 5.93 -9.92
CA SER A 91 7.21 7.38 -9.92
C SER A 91 7.26 7.96 -11.32
N ASP A 92 7.27 9.29 -11.39
CA ASP A 92 7.39 10.07 -12.62
C ASP A 92 8.72 9.88 -13.36
N ILE A 93 9.72 9.25 -12.73
CA ILE A 93 11.03 8.97 -13.36
C ILE A 93 11.33 7.48 -13.55
N GLY A 94 10.56 6.57 -12.95
CA GLY A 94 10.87 5.14 -13.03
C GLY A 94 10.12 4.24 -12.06
N VAL A 95 10.63 3.02 -11.92
CA VAL A 95 10.04 1.98 -11.08
C VAL A 95 11.10 1.38 -10.16
N VAL A 96 10.84 1.36 -8.86
CA VAL A 96 11.63 0.67 -7.84
C VAL A 96 10.96 -0.66 -7.51
N ARG A 97 11.76 -1.73 -7.40
CA ARG A 97 11.30 -3.06 -6.96
C ARG A 97 12.23 -3.57 -5.86
N PRO A 98 11.70 -4.25 -4.83
CA PRO A 98 12.55 -4.88 -3.82
C PRO A 98 13.45 -5.93 -4.48
N THR A 99 14.68 -6.06 -4.00
CA THR A 99 15.52 -7.19 -4.37
C THR A 99 14.90 -8.47 -3.80
N LYS A 100 14.65 -9.47 -4.65
CA LYS A 100 14.22 -10.78 -4.18
C LYS A 100 15.37 -11.40 -3.40
N THR A 101 15.24 -11.48 -2.08
CA THR A 101 16.07 -12.41 -1.30
C THR A 101 15.60 -13.81 -1.67
N GLY A 102 16.46 -14.56 -2.35
CA GLY A 102 16.20 -15.96 -2.75
C GLY A 102 16.09 -16.90 -1.57
#